data_AF-A0A7R9WAD7-F1
#
_entry.id   AF-A0A7R9WAD7-F1
#
_cell.length_a   1.000
_cell.length_b   1.000
_cell.length_c   1.000
_cell.angle_alpha   90.00
_cell.angle_beta   90.00
_cell.angle_gamma   90.00
#
_symmetry.space_group_name_H-M   'P 1'
#
loop_
_entity.id
_entity.type
_entity.pdbx_description
1 polymer ?
#
loop_
_entity_poly.entity_id
_entity_poly.type
_entity_poly.pdbx_seq_one_letter_code
_entity_poly.pdbx_strand_id
1 'polypeptide(L)'
;MIFPPPGLFALGLLSPFLVLPSVSAQICSAPFPTMLEEDDNIAIQAVLEGSIPTKTTDAFRYNMDVMENFPDRLYFLDQLYGIIYEYAKDSTITKVFDMAEDFVSGVDFGFNFASGFTGYKQYVHSMSPGVNDDEVYVVFSSKTPPTELNSIPLPSGSPTNYSIGGLDLRTFQRLPPLPPYHKVFVKFHVHATTRKLIEPVPFFAHEQQNTLVHPGGAILTIPDDGRLLWSTGDCLTFGMSGGEGAQDVNVHCGKLLLIDPSAPDSYDVAAVGIRNSQQMTIVEEDLVVFMDIGGVTAEEVNAIPLEDLLDTSVPENFGWGIRAGENFAREGTFKVEPGEPFFPRSPPCISSQSPQDLGDESDFIKPWLQYNRENLEVSQFGIVSFVV
;
A
#
# COMPACT_ATOMS: atom_id res chain seq x y z
N MET A 1 6.53 22.02 -44.47
CA MET A 1 7.68 21.12 -44.24
C MET A 1 7.21 20.14 -43.18
N ILE A 2 6.99 18.88 -43.56
CA ILE A 2 6.38 17.84 -42.73
C ILE A 2 7.48 17.32 -41.80
N PHE A 3 7.28 17.43 -40.49
CA PHE A 3 8.11 16.80 -39.47
C PHE A 3 7.34 15.61 -38.86
N PRO A 4 8.05 14.54 -38.42
CA PRO A 4 7.44 13.27 -38.05
C PRO A 4 6.69 13.38 -36.71
N PRO A 5 5.78 12.44 -36.40
CA PRO A 5 5.09 12.45 -35.11
C PRO A 5 6.07 12.11 -33.98
N PRO A 6 6.04 12.82 -32.84
CA PRO A 6 6.72 12.38 -31.64
C PRO A 6 6.06 11.10 -31.11
N GLY A 7 6.90 10.18 -30.64
CA GLY A 7 6.49 8.90 -30.08
C GLY A 7 5.57 9.05 -28.87
N LEU A 8 4.63 8.11 -28.78
CA LEU A 8 3.80 7.83 -27.61
C LEU A 8 4.65 7.45 -26.38
N PHE A 9 4.04 7.60 -25.19
CA PHE A 9 4.37 7.17 -23.80
C PHE A 9 4.55 8.37 -22.84
N ALA A 10 3.94 8.45 -21.65
CA ALA A 10 3.29 7.44 -20.80
C ALA A 10 2.02 7.99 -20.09
N LEU A 11 0.87 7.35 -20.32
CA LEU A 11 -0.10 7.10 -19.26
C LEU A 11 0.26 5.71 -18.70
N GLY A 12 0.06 5.50 -17.39
CA GLY A 12 0.14 4.18 -16.77
C GLY A 12 -0.57 3.14 -17.65
N LEU A 13 0.21 2.19 -18.17
CA LEU A 13 -0.24 1.26 -19.18
C LEU A 13 -1.37 0.39 -18.63
N LEU A 14 -2.48 0.42 -19.37
CA LEU A 14 -3.53 -0.60 -19.40
C LEU A 14 -2.92 -2.01 -19.27
N SER A 15 -3.42 -2.75 -18.29
CA SER A 15 -3.12 -4.16 -18.06
C SER A 15 -3.44 -5.00 -19.30
N PRO A 16 -2.51 -5.84 -19.81
CA PRO A 16 -2.82 -6.78 -20.88
C PRO A 16 -3.55 -7.98 -20.29
N PHE A 17 -4.87 -7.90 -20.12
CA PHE A 17 -5.65 -9.09 -19.81
C PHE A 17 -5.61 -10.06 -21.00
N LEU A 18 -5.18 -11.30 -20.71
CA LEU A 18 -5.50 -12.47 -21.49
C LEU A 18 -7.00 -12.47 -21.84
N VAL A 19 -7.30 -12.68 -23.12
CA VAL A 19 -8.65 -13.08 -23.56
C VAL A 19 -8.94 -14.45 -22.94
N LEU A 20 -9.59 -14.46 -21.79
CA LEU A 20 -10.12 -15.67 -21.17
C LEU A 20 -11.49 -15.98 -21.78
N PRO A 21 -11.83 -17.25 -22.06
CA PRO A 21 -13.15 -17.63 -22.53
C PRO A 21 -14.22 -17.23 -21.51
N SER A 22 -15.42 -16.91 -21.99
CA SER A 22 -16.56 -16.42 -21.21
C SER A 22 -16.85 -17.32 -19.99
N VAL A 23 -16.48 -16.85 -18.80
CA VAL A 23 -16.88 -17.41 -17.51
C VAL A 23 -17.95 -16.49 -16.93
N SER A 24 -19.11 -17.03 -16.57
CA SER A 24 -20.16 -16.28 -15.88
C SER A 24 -19.70 -15.93 -14.46
N ALA A 25 -19.42 -14.66 -14.19
CA ALA A 25 -19.26 -14.17 -12.83
C ALA A 25 -20.66 -13.96 -12.20
N GLN A 26 -20.79 -14.28 -10.91
CA GLN A 26 -21.96 -13.88 -10.12
C GLN A 26 -21.84 -12.38 -9.86
N ILE A 27 -22.86 -11.62 -10.27
CA ILE A 27 -22.90 -10.15 -10.17
C ILE A 27 -23.60 -9.78 -8.85
N CYS A 28 -22.90 -9.09 -7.97
CA CYS A 28 -23.42 -8.46 -6.77
C CYS A 28 -23.80 -6.99 -7.08
N SER A 29 -25.03 -6.73 -7.51
CA SER A 29 -25.48 -5.32 -7.61
C SER A 29 -25.80 -4.76 -6.22
N ALA A 30 -25.19 -3.63 -5.85
CA ALA A 30 -25.65 -2.77 -4.78
C ALA A 30 -26.49 -1.62 -5.39
N PRO A 31 -27.60 -1.20 -4.78
CA PRO A 31 -28.29 0.02 -5.19
C PRO A 31 -27.38 1.22 -4.92
N PHE A 32 -26.94 1.89 -5.99
CA PHE A 32 -26.12 3.10 -5.91
C PHE A 32 -26.88 4.23 -5.21
N PRO A 33 -26.29 4.95 -4.24
CA PRO A 33 -26.54 6.39 -4.17
C PRO A 33 -25.99 6.98 -5.47
N THR A 34 -26.83 7.70 -6.21
CA THR A 34 -26.52 8.35 -7.49
C THR A 34 -25.09 8.89 -7.52
N MET A 35 -24.19 8.17 -8.22
CA MET A 35 -22.87 8.69 -8.56
C MET A 35 -23.05 9.86 -9.52
N LEU A 36 -22.13 10.83 -9.38
CA LEU A 36 -21.88 11.96 -10.26
C LEU A 36 -22.46 11.75 -11.66
N GLU A 37 -23.30 12.69 -12.13
CA GLU A 37 -23.65 12.76 -13.55
C GLU A 37 -22.34 12.62 -14.35
N GLU A 38 -22.34 11.75 -15.36
CA GLU A 38 -21.24 11.65 -16.32
C GLU A 38 -21.06 13.03 -16.94
N ASP A 39 -20.14 13.82 -16.38
CA ASP A 39 -19.74 15.07 -16.98
C ASP A 39 -18.74 14.70 -18.07
N ASP A 40 -19.27 14.49 -19.28
CA ASP A 40 -18.52 14.28 -20.53
C ASP A 40 -17.43 15.36 -20.78
N ASN A 41 -17.35 16.40 -19.94
CA ASN A 41 -16.40 17.49 -20.01
C ASN A 41 -15.14 17.32 -19.13
N ILE A 42 -14.99 16.24 -18.34
CA ILE A 42 -13.74 16.02 -17.59
C ILE A 42 -12.66 15.41 -18.51
N ALA A 43 -11.95 16.28 -19.22
CA ALA A 43 -10.74 15.92 -19.95
C ALA A 43 -9.49 16.22 -19.09
N ILE A 44 -8.75 15.19 -18.70
CA ILE A 44 -7.44 15.34 -18.07
C ILE A 44 -6.41 15.61 -19.18
N GLN A 45 -5.83 16.82 -19.19
CA GLN A 45 -4.68 17.13 -20.04
C GLN A 45 -3.40 16.84 -19.26
N ALA A 46 -2.69 15.78 -19.63
CA ALA A 46 -1.33 15.54 -19.15
C ALA A 46 -0.32 16.30 -20.01
N VAL A 47 0.55 17.07 -19.38
CA VAL A 47 1.70 17.72 -20.02
C VAL A 47 2.97 17.09 -19.44
N LEU A 48 3.89 16.69 -20.32
CA LEU A 48 5.18 16.16 -19.88
C LEU A 48 6.01 17.29 -19.24
N GLU A 49 6.30 17.17 -17.95
CA GLU A 49 7.18 18.08 -17.23
C GLU A 49 8.47 17.35 -16.78
N GLY A 50 9.54 17.53 -17.55
CA GLY A 50 10.86 16.97 -17.24
C GLY A 50 10.94 15.44 -17.36
N SER A 51 12.00 14.87 -16.77
CA SER A 51 12.20 13.41 -16.69
C SER A 51 13.14 13.04 -15.54
N ILE A 52 12.82 11.98 -14.81
CA ILE A 52 13.69 11.43 -13.74
C ILE A 52 14.62 10.37 -14.33
N PRO A 53 15.89 10.26 -13.88
CA PRO A 53 16.76 9.16 -14.27
C PRO A 53 16.15 7.81 -13.87
N THR A 54 15.86 6.97 -14.86
CA THR A 54 15.37 5.61 -14.68
C THR A 54 16.41 4.60 -15.14
N LYS A 55 16.79 3.65 -14.29
CA LYS A 55 17.76 2.60 -14.64
C LYS A 55 17.19 1.52 -15.57
N THR A 56 15.89 1.27 -15.49
CA THR A 56 15.18 0.37 -16.41
C THR A 56 13.81 0.94 -16.76
N THR A 57 13.40 0.70 -18.00
CA THR A 57 12.05 0.97 -18.51
C THR A 57 11.40 -0.33 -19.01
N ASP A 58 11.97 -1.48 -18.65
CA ASP A 58 11.43 -2.77 -19.02
C ASP A 58 10.05 -2.94 -18.40
N ALA A 59 9.09 -3.46 -19.16
CA ALA A 59 7.77 -3.80 -18.64
C ALA A 59 7.89 -4.75 -17.44
N PHE A 60 7.05 -4.52 -16.41
CA PHE A 60 7.05 -5.30 -15.15
C PHE A 60 8.36 -5.21 -14.33
N ARG A 61 9.17 -4.20 -14.62
CA ARG A 61 10.39 -3.87 -13.86
C ARG A 61 10.51 -2.38 -13.57
N TYR A 62 9.64 -1.56 -14.16
CA TYR A 62 9.53 -0.15 -13.80
C TYR A 62 8.98 -0.07 -12.38
N ASN A 63 9.78 0.48 -11.47
CA ASN A 63 9.49 0.45 -10.04
C ASN A 63 9.78 1.82 -9.42
N MET A 64 9.28 2.88 -10.07
CA MET A 64 9.36 4.24 -9.56
C MET A 64 8.08 4.55 -8.78
N ASP A 65 8.24 5.08 -7.58
CA ASP A 65 7.15 5.62 -6.77
C ASP A 65 7.35 7.11 -6.54
N VAL A 66 6.26 7.87 -6.36
CA VAL A 66 6.29 9.32 -6.18
C VAL A 66 5.76 9.67 -4.80
N MET A 67 6.52 10.48 -4.08
CA MET A 67 6.18 10.95 -2.74
C MET A 67 5.85 12.44 -2.83
N GLU A 68 4.56 12.75 -2.67
CA GLU A 68 3.98 14.09 -2.87
C GLU A 68 3.65 14.80 -1.55
N ASN A 69 3.92 14.16 -0.41
CA ASN A 69 3.67 14.67 0.94
C ASN A 69 4.67 15.76 1.39
N PHE A 70 5.43 16.35 0.46
CA PHE A 70 6.38 17.42 0.73
C PHE A 70 5.89 18.74 0.13
N PRO A 71 5.84 19.85 0.89
CA PRO A 71 5.19 21.09 0.45
C PRO A 71 5.90 21.82 -0.71
N ASP A 72 7.19 21.57 -0.90
CA ASP A 72 8.02 22.34 -1.83
C ASP A 72 8.83 21.50 -2.82
N ARG A 73 8.65 20.17 -2.84
CA ARG A 73 9.45 19.24 -3.66
C ARG A 73 8.69 17.94 -3.87
N LEU A 74 9.15 17.15 -4.83
CA LEU A 74 8.73 15.77 -4.99
C LEU A 74 9.92 14.85 -4.75
N TYR A 75 9.68 13.69 -4.15
CA TYR A 75 10.67 12.62 -4.15
C TYR A 75 10.22 11.49 -5.07
N PHE A 76 11.19 10.92 -5.77
CA PHE A 76 10.99 9.75 -6.63
C PHE A 76 11.84 8.61 -6.08
N LEU A 77 11.18 7.51 -5.74
CA LEU A 77 11.79 6.32 -5.18
C LEU A 77 12.00 5.31 -6.30
N ASP A 78 13.24 5.06 -6.69
CA ASP A 78 13.59 3.87 -7.49
C ASP A 78 13.62 2.67 -6.53
N GLN A 79 12.46 2.05 -6.35
CA GLN A 79 12.24 0.99 -5.37
C GLN A 79 13.10 -0.25 -5.71
N LEU A 80 13.36 -0.52 -7.00
CA LEU A 80 14.17 -1.67 -7.43
C LEU A 80 15.66 -1.49 -7.17
N TYR A 81 16.18 -0.26 -7.27
CA TYR A 81 17.61 0.00 -7.07
C TYR A 81 17.93 0.73 -5.77
N GLY A 82 16.93 1.02 -4.93
CA GLY A 82 17.10 1.71 -3.65
C GLY A 82 17.71 3.10 -3.80
N ILE A 83 17.25 3.85 -4.80
CA ILE A 83 17.70 5.22 -5.06
C ILE A 83 16.56 6.18 -4.77
N ILE A 84 16.88 7.30 -4.14
CA ILE A 84 15.93 8.39 -3.89
C ILE A 84 16.41 9.61 -4.66
N TYR A 85 15.54 10.14 -5.51
CA TYR A 85 15.75 11.41 -6.21
C TYR A 85 14.85 12.49 -5.62
N GLU A 86 15.41 13.67 -5.39
CA GLU A 86 14.66 14.89 -5.13
C GLU A 86 14.45 15.63 -6.45
N TYR A 87 13.20 16.00 -6.76
CA TYR A 87 12.83 16.91 -7.85
C TYR A 87 12.39 18.24 -7.24
N ALA A 88 13.22 19.27 -7.43
CA ALA A 88 12.96 20.60 -6.92
C ALA A 88 12.05 21.42 -7.88
N LYS A 89 11.44 22.50 -7.37
CA LYS A 89 10.56 23.40 -8.15
C LYS A 89 11.21 24.03 -9.39
N ASP A 90 12.54 24.13 -9.41
CA ASP A 90 13.29 24.63 -10.57
C ASP A 90 13.61 23.52 -11.59
N SER A 91 12.95 22.37 -11.46
CA SER A 91 13.14 21.15 -12.26
C SER A 91 14.52 20.51 -12.11
N THR A 92 15.30 20.89 -11.10
CA THR A 92 16.56 20.21 -10.77
C THR A 92 16.28 18.86 -10.14
N ILE A 93 17.02 17.84 -10.60
CA ILE A 93 16.96 16.49 -10.05
C ILE A 93 18.26 16.16 -9.34
N THR A 94 18.16 15.82 -8.06
CA THR A 94 19.30 15.48 -7.22
C THR A 94 19.16 14.06 -6.69
N LYS A 95 20.18 13.23 -6.86
CA LYS A 95 20.25 11.91 -6.22
C LYS A 95 20.60 12.09 -4.73
N VAL A 96 19.60 12.05 -3.86
CA VAL A 96 19.76 12.34 -2.43
C VAL A 96 20.15 11.11 -1.60
N PHE A 97 19.89 9.91 -2.11
CA PHE A 97 20.30 8.64 -1.50
C PHE A 97 20.47 7.57 -2.58
N ASP A 98 21.47 6.69 -2.44
CA ASP A 98 21.70 5.52 -3.28
C ASP A 98 22.24 4.38 -2.41
N MET A 99 21.49 3.29 -2.23
CA MET A 99 21.90 2.16 -1.39
C MET A 99 23.23 1.51 -1.79
N ALA A 100 23.72 1.73 -3.02
CA ALA A 100 25.01 1.24 -3.46
C ALA A 100 26.19 2.12 -2.99
N GLU A 101 25.90 3.37 -2.62
CA GLU A 101 26.87 4.39 -2.20
C GLU A 101 26.74 4.74 -0.72
N ASP A 102 25.51 4.74 -0.21
CA ASP A 102 25.13 5.22 1.11
C ASP A 102 24.83 4.03 2.04
N PHE A 103 25.45 4.04 3.22
CA PHE A 103 25.34 2.95 4.20
C PHE A 103 24.28 3.27 5.26
N VAL A 104 23.39 2.31 5.51
CA VAL A 104 22.42 2.34 6.61
C VAL A 104 22.75 1.19 7.54
N SER A 105 23.18 1.50 8.77
CA SER A 105 23.58 0.49 9.75
C SER A 105 22.42 -0.47 10.02
N GLY A 106 22.71 -1.78 10.03
CA GLY A 106 21.73 -2.81 10.36
C GLY A 106 20.71 -3.17 9.26
N VAL A 107 20.67 -2.45 8.14
CA VAL A 107 19.78 -2.77 7.01
C VAL A 107 20.49 -3.69 6.02
N ASP A 108 20.08 -4.97 5.99
CA ASP A 108 20.56 -5.96 5.01
C ASP A 108 19.67 -6.00 3.77
N PHE A 109 20.14 -5.43 2.66
CA PHE A 109 19.41 -5.46 1.39
C PHE A 109 19.56 -6.79 0.61
N GLY A 110 20.28 -7.78 1.15
CA GLY A 110 20.56 -9.07 0.54
C GLY A 110 19.39 -10.07 0.56
N PHE A 111 18.14 -9.61 0.52
CA PHE A 111 16.98 -10.48 0.46
C PHE A 111 16.57 -10.82 -0.99
N ASN A 112 16.05 -12.03 -1.16
CA ASN A 112 15.53 -12.50 -2.43
C ASN A 112 14.03 -12.70 -2.31
N PHE A 113 13.29 -12.06 -3.22
CA PHE A 113 11.91 -12.42 -3.49
C PHE A 113 11.82 -13.81 -4.11
N ALA A 114 10.64 -14.42 -4.03
CA ALA A 114 10.33 -15.69 -4.68
C ALA A 114 10.84 -15.71 -6.12
N SER A 115 11.62 -16.74 -6.45
CA SER A 115 12.20 -16.92 -7.79
C SER A 115 11.10 -16.83 -8.86
N GLY A 116 11.27 -15.93 -9.83
CA GLY A 116 10.29 -15.67 -10.89
C GLY A 116 9.62 -14.29 -10.80
N PHE A 117 9.71 -13.61 -9.65
CA PHE A 117 9.08 -12.32 -9.39
C PHE A 117 10.11 -11.22 -9.10
N THR A 118 11.19 -11.15 -9.88
CA THR A 118 12.29 -10.18 -9.63
C THR A 118 11.89 -8.71 -9.81
N GLY A 119 10.76 -8.43 -10.47
CA GLY A 119 10.21 -7.07 -10.60
C GLY A 119 9.71 -6.47 -9.29
N TYR A 120 9.35 -7.32 -8.31
CA TYR A 120 8.69 -6.90 -7.06
C TYR A 120 9.66 -6.52 -5.94
N LYS A 121 10.96 -6.42 -6.23
CA LYS A 121 11.94 -5.99 -5.23
C LYS A 121 11.77 -4.50 -4.95
N GLN A 122 11.36 -4.16 -3.73
CA GLN A 122 11.21 -2.78 -3.25
C GLN A 122 12.19 -2.52 -2.09
N TYR A 123 13.44 -2.14 -2.39
CA TYR A 123 14.45 -1.83 -1.36
C TYR A 123 14.10 -0.59 -0.55
N VAL A 124 13.59 0.45 -1.22
CA VAL A 124 12.95 1.61 -0.59
C VAL A 124 11.47 1.53 -0.88
N HIS A 125 10.62 1.68 0.14
CA HIS A 125 9.18 1.46 0.03
C HIS A 125 8.41 2.76 0.07
N SER A 126 8.70 3.62 1.05
CA SER A 126 7.93 4.84 1.30
C SER A 126 8.79 5.89 2.00
N MET A 127 8.34 7.14 1.96
CA MET A 127 9.04 8.28 2.55
C MET A 127 8.05 9.35 3.04
N SER A 128 8.40 10.02 4.15
CA SER A 128 7.60 11.09 4.74
C SER A 128 8.48 12.23 5.26
N PRO A 129 8.02 13.50 5.25
CA PRO A 129 8.75 14.57 5.93
C PRO A 129 8.84 14.32 7.43
N GLY A 130 9.89 14.83 8.07
CA GLY A 130 9.98 14.94 9.51
C GLY A 130 9.19 16.14 10.06
N VAL A 131 9.20 16.30 11.38
CA VAL A 131 8.67 17.51 12.05
C VAL A 131 9.51 18.73 11.67
N ASN A 132 10.82 18.52 11.57
CA ASN A 132 11.76 19.55 11.15
C ASN A 132 11.96 19.52 9.63
N ASP A 133 12.16 20.69 9.03
CA ASP A 133 12.39 20.85 7.58
C ASP A 133 13.63 20.08 7.06
N ASP A 134 14.54 19.71 7.96
CA ASP A 134 15.74 18.93 7.68
C ASP A 134 15.61 17.46 8.06
N GLU A 135 14.46 16.98 8.52
CA GLU A 135 14.25 15.58 8.86
C GLU A 135 13.38 14.88 7.80
N VAL A 136 13.68 13.61 7.54
CA VAL A 136 12.84 12.74 6.71
C VAL A 136 12.81 11.33 7.29
N TYR A 137 11.69 10.64 7.12
CA TYR A 137 11.54 9.23 7.43
C TYR A 137 11.52 8.42 6.14
N VAL A 138 12.28 7.34 6.11
CA VAL A 138 12.36 6.42 4.96
C VAL A 138 12.11 5.00 5.44
N VAL A 139 11.27 4.27 4.71
CA VAL A 139 10.99 2.85 4.99
C VAL A 139 11.75 1.99 3.99
N PHE A 140 12.67 1.16 4.48
CA PHE A 140 13.42 0.20 3.68
C PHE A 140 12.87 -1.22 3.84
N SER A 141 13.00 -2.03 2.79
CA SER A 141 12.86 -3.49 2.94
C SER A 141 14.22 -4.11 3.24
N SER A 142 14.27 -4.96 4.27
CA SER A 142 15.49 -5.56 4.76
C SER A 142 15.33 -7.06 5.04
N LYS A 143 16.40 -7.83 4.84
CA LYS A 143 16.43 -9.25 5.17
C LYS A 143 16.38 -9.49 6.68
N THR A 144 17.03 -8.63 7.45
CA THR A 144 17.12 -8.68 8.91
C THR A 144 16.87 -7.30 9.48
N PRO A 145 16.26 -7.17 10.66
CA PRO A 145 16.16 -5.88 11.30
C PRO A 145 17.55 -5.46 11.84
N PRO A 146 17.80 -4.16 12.03
CA PRO A 146 18.94 -3.68 12.80
C PRO A 146 19.02 -4.37 14.18
N THR A 147 20.23 -4.63 14.66
CA THR A 147 20.48 -5.41 15.89
C THR A 147 19.89 -4.79 17.15
N GLU A 148 19.67 -3.49 17.12
CA GLU A 148 19.13 -2.66 18.17
C GLU A 148 17.60 -2.63 18.21
N LEU A 149 16.93 -3.10 17.14
CA LEU A 149 15.47 -3.12 17.03
C LEU A 149 14.91 -4.52 17.26
N ASN A 150 13.80 -4.58 17.99
CA ASN A 150 12.98 -5.78 18.13
C ASN A 150 11.89 -5.73 17.08
N SER A 151 12.13 -6.37 15.92
CA SER A 151 11.11 -6.43 14.90
C SER A 151 9.85 -7.14 15.40
N ILE A 152 8.69 -6.54 15.12
CA ILE A 152 7.39 -7.16 15.36
C ILE A 152 7.25 -8.36 14.41
N PRO A 153 7.03 -9.57 14.92
CA PRO A 153 6.94 -10.76 14.07
C PRO A 153 5.59 -10.82 13.35
N LEU A 154 5.54 -11.53 12.21
CA LEU A 154 4.27 -11.92 11.61
C LEU A 154 3.43 -12.72 12.61
N PRO A 155 2.09 -12.52 12.64
CA PRO A 155 1.21 -13.29 13.52
C PRO A 155 1.43 -14.79 13.38
N SER A 156 1.48 -15.50 14.50
CA SER A 156 1.59 -16.96 14.51
C SER A 156 0.41 -17.58 13.77
N GLY A 157 0.66 -18.33 12.70
CA GLY A 157 -0.40 -18.87 11.84
C GLY A 157 -0.72 -18.03 10.61
N SER A 158 -0.05 -16.89 10.39
CA SER A 158 0.03 -16.20 9.08
C SER A 158 0.31 -17.23 7.96
N PRO A 159 -0.33 -17.13 6.77
CA PRO A 159 -0.68 -18.23 5.84
C PRO A 159 0.43 -19.03 5.18
N THR A 160 1.62 -19.10 5.75
CA THR A 160 2.49 -20.27 5.51
C THR A 160 1.79 -21.60 5.82
N ASN A 161 0.71 -21.62 6.63
CA ASN A 161 0.00 -22.84 7.07
C ASN A 161 -1.53 -22.88 6.90
N TYR A 162 -2.18 -21.92 6.21
CA TYR A 162 -3.63 -22.04 5.97
C TYR A 162 -3.90 -23.15 4.94
N SER A 163 -4.57 -24.24 5.34
CA SER A 163 -5.26 -25.12 4.39
C SER A 163 -6.66 -24.58 4.16
N ILE A 164 -6.93 -24.04 2.98
CA ILE A 164 -8.27 -23.61 2.60
C ILE A 164 -8.97 -24.83 1.97
N GLY A 165 -10.06 -25.31 2.57
CA GLY A 165 -10.90 -26.35 1.98
C GLY A 165 -10.25 -27.73 1.74
N GLY A 166 -9.17 -28.07 2.44
CA GLY A 166 -8.42 -29.31 2.19
C GLY A 166 -7.48 -29.26 0.98
N LEU A 167 -7.35 -28.09 0.34
CA LEU A 167 -6.25 -27.78 -0.56
C LEU A 167 -5.05 -27.31 0.27
N ASP A 168 -4.02 -28.14 0.30
CA ASP A 168 -2.72 -27.78 0.86
C ASP A 168 -2.09 -26.71 -0.05
N LEU A 169 -1.85 -25.50 0.43
CA LEU A 169 -1.18 -24.45 -0.36
C LEU A 169 0.21 -24.88 -0.86
N ARG A 170 0.81 -25.91 -0.26
CA ARG A 170 2.02 -26.59 -0.80
C ARG A 170 1.79 -27.28 -2.14
N THR A 171 0.54 -27.55 -2.54
CA THR A 171 0.22 -28.10 -3.87
C THR A 171 0.14 -27.04 -4.96
N PHE A 172 -0.28 -25.80 -4.67
CA PHE A 172 -0.23 -24.69 -5.63
C PHE A 172 1.16 -24.02 -5.69
N GLN A 173 1.90 -24.07 -4.59
CA GLN A 173 3.27 -23.61 -4.54
C GLN A 173 4.21 -24.75 -4.14
N ARG A 174 4.94 -25.28 -5.13
CA ARG A 174 6.28 -25.86 -4.90
C ARG A 174 7.30 -24.79 -4.48
N LEU A 175 6.87 -23.72 -3.80
CA LEU A 175 7.76 -22.71 -3.26
C LEU A 175 7.89 -23.00 -1.76
N PRO A 176 9.10 -23.28 -1.26
CA PRO A 176 9.31 -23.37 0.18
C PRO A 176 8.88 -22.04 0.82
N PRO A 177 8.36 -22.05 2.08
CA PRO A 177 8.09 -20.82 2.80
C PRO A 177 9.36 -19.97 2.76
N LEU A 178 9.26 -18.80 2.13
CA LEU A 178 10.38 -17.88 2.11
C LEU A 178 10.47 -17.23 3.49
N PRO A 179 11.70 -17.02 4.00
CA PRO A 179 11.87 -16.23 5.20
C PRO A 179 11.15 -14.88 5.03
N PRO A 180 10.49 -14.37 6.08
CA PRO A 180 9.97 -13.02 6.06
C PRO A 180 11.10 -12.03 5.78
N TYR A 181 10.73 -10.87 5.28
CA TYR A 181 11.60 -9.71 5.26
C TYR A 181 11.01 -8.66 6.20
N HIS A 182 11.71 -7.55 6.36
CA HIS A 182 11.41 -6.54 7.37
C HIS A 182 11.18 -5.21 6.68
N LYS A 183 10.16 -4.46 7.12
CA LYS A 183 10.06 -3.02 6.86
C LYS A 183 10.80 -2.32 7.99
N VAL A 184 11.84 -1.55 7.66
CA VAL A 184 12.70 -0.87 8.62
C VAL A 184 12.54 0.63 8.42
N PHE A 185 12.13 1.32 9.48
CA PHE A 185 11.91 2.76 9.49
C PHE A 185 13.17 3.45 9.97
N VAL A 186 13.64 4.39 9.17
CA VAL A 186 14.90 5.09 9.40
C VAL A 186 14.65 6.59 9.29
N LYS A 187 15.02 7.31 10.35
CA LYS A 187 15.07 8.77 10.33
C LYS A 187 16.40 9.22 9.74
N PHE A 188 16.38 10.23 8.88
CA PHE A 188 17.55 10.90 8.33
C PHE A 188 17.48 12.40 8.58
N HIS A 189 18.65 13.03 8.59
CA HIS A 189 18.77 14.46 8.35
C HIS A 189 19.07 14.74 6.87
N VAL A 190 18.61 15.88 6.35
CA VAL A 190 18.87 16.35 4.99
C VAL A 190 19.99 17.37 5.03
N HIS A 191 21.15 17.02 4.46
CA HIS A 191 22.29 17.91 4.46
C HIS A 191 21.97 19.22 3.71
N ALA A 192 22.11 20.37 4.38
CA ALA A 192 21.68 21.68 3.87
C ALA A 192 22.15 22.02 2.45
N THR A 193 23.42 21.75 2.12
CA THR A 193 24.01 22.08 0.81
C THR A 193 23.84 21.00 -0.25
N THR A 194 24.21 19.75 0.05
CA THR A 194 24.20 18.65 -0.93
C THR A 194 22.84 17.99 -1.09
N ARG A 195 21.90 18.27 -0.17
CA ARG A 195 20.60 17.62 -0.04
C ARG A 195 20.67 16.10 0.20
N LYS A 196 21.87 15.56 0.42
CA LYS A 196 22.07 14.15 0.73
C LYS A 196 21.38 13.79 2.04
N LEU A 197 20.75 12.61 2.08
CA LEU A 197 20.26 12.03 3.31
C LEU A 197 21.47 11.52 4.12
N ILE A 198 21.57 11.97 5.37
CA ILE A 198 22.70 11.71 6.26
C ILE A 198 22.20 11.27 7.64
N GLU A 199 23.11 10.73 8.44
CA GLU A 199 22.86 10.36 9.84
C GLU A 199 21.64 9.42 10.00
N PRO A 200 21.63 8.25 9.31
CA PRO A 200 20.53 7.30 9.44
C PRO A 200 20.39 6.79 10.87
N VAL A 201 19.18 6.88 11.41
CA VAL A 201 18.81 6.32 12.72
C VAL A 201 17.58 5.42 12.57
N PRO A 202 17.74 4.09 12.56
CA PRO A 202 16.62 3.16 12.62
C PRO A 202 15.86 3.29 13.94
N PHE A 203 14.53 3.21 13.92
CA PHE A 203 13.71 3.33 15.13
C PHE A 203 12.54 2.34 15.22
N PHE A 204 12.12 1.73 14.12
CA PHE A 204 11.00 0.78 14.13
C PHE A 204 11.17 -0.27 13.04
N ALA A 205 10.73 -1.50 13.31
CA ALA A 205 10.71 -2.56 12.31
C ALA A 205 9.54 -3.54 12.52
N HIS A 206 8.99 -4.05 11.43
CA HIS A 206 8.04 -5.16 11.46
C HIS A 206 8.33 -6.15 10.33
N GLU A 207 7.97 -7.42 10.54
CA GLU A 207 8.05 -8.44 9.52
C GLU A 207 6.94 -8.27 8.47
N GLN A 208 7.26 -8.66 7.24
CA GLN A 208 6.35 -8.74 6.11
C GLN A 208 6.54 -10.09 5.41
N GLN A 209 5.44 -10.66 4.92
CA GLN A 209 5.51 -11.89 4.15
C GLN A 209 6.20 -11.66 2.81
N ASN A 210 7.16 -12.53 2.47
CA ASN A 210 7.94 -12.49 1.25
C ASN A 210 7.22 -13.21 0.09
N THR A 211 6.03 -12.76 -0.29
CA THR A 211 5.24 -13.29 -1.43
C THR A 211 4.65 -12.14 -2.27
N LEU A 212 3.80 -12.46 -3.27
CA LEU A 212 2.95 -11.45 -3.92
C LEU A 212 1.89 -11.00 -2.92
N VAL A 213 2.32 -10.15 -2.00
CA VAL A 213 1.48 -9.62 -0.93
C VAL A 213 0.96 -8.25 -1.26
N HIS A 214 0.02 -7.83 -0.44
CA HIS A 214 -0.36 -6.44 -0.22
C HIS A 214 0.60 -5.84 0.80
N PRO A 215 1.64 -5.09 0.39
CA PRO A 215 2.65 -4.61 1.34
C PRO A 215 2.22 -3.37 2.10
N GLY A 216 1.03 -2.81 1.81
CA GLY A 216 0.67 -1.46 2.24
C GLY A 216 1.69 -0.47 1.72
N GLY A 217 2.07 0.51 2.54
CA GLY A 217 3.09 1.50 2.18
C GLY A 217 2.69 2.94 2.36
N ALA A 218 1.39 3.20 2.56
CA ALA A 218 0.93 4.54 2.89
C ALA A 218 1.58 4.99 4.20
N ILE A 219 2.23 6.15 4.15
CA ILE A 219 2.87 6.78 5.30
C ILE A 219 2.44 8.24 5.38
N LEU A 220 2.20 8.71 6.59
CA LEU A 220 1.85 10.10 6.87
C LEU A 220 2.50 10.52 8.18
N THR A 221 3.19 11.65 8.17
CA THR A 221 3.69 12.29 9.39
C THR A 221 2.63 13.20 9.96
N ILE A 222 2.33 13.03 11.25
CA ILE A 222 1.42 13.89 12.00
C ILE A 222 2.12 15.25 12.21
N PRO A 223 1.57 16.35 11.66
CA PRO A 223 2.25 17.64 11.65
C PRO A 223 2.64 18.18 13.03
N ASP A 224 1.82 17.89 14.05
CA ASP A 224 1.96 18.50 15.38
C ASP A 224 3.02 17.84 16.26
N ASP A 225 3.28 16.55 16.07
CA ASP A 225 4.14 15.77 17.00
C ASP A 225 5.14 14.83 16.33
N GLY A 226 5.06 14.62 15.01
CA GLY A 226 6.01 13.79 14.27
C GLY A 226 5.80 12.30 14.34
N ARG A 227 4.73 11.84 15.03
CA ARG A 227 4.33 10.44 14.95
C ARG A 227 3.92 10.10 13.51
N LEU A 228 3.97 8.82 13.18
CA LEU A 228 3.71 8.31 11.85
C LEU A 228 2.45 7.47 11.85
N LEU A 229 1.56 7.72 10.90
CA LEU A 229 0.57 6.75 10.47
C LEU A 229 1.17 5.89 9.37
N TRP A 230 1.05 4.57 9.49
CA TRP A 230 1.63 3.60 8.56
C TRP A 230 0.67 2.46 8.22
N SER A 231 0.46 2.22 6.93
CA SER A 231 -0.29 1.06 6.43
C SER A 231 0.61 -0.15 6.21
N THR A 232 0.37 -1.24 6.93
CA THR A 232 1.15 -2.50 6.84
C THR A 232 0.72 -3.42 5.69
N GLY A 233 -0.46 -3.18 5.12
CA GLY A 233 -1.16 -4.15 4.28
C GLY A 233 -1.58 -5.41 5.05
N ASP A 234 -2.43 -6.24 4.45
CA ASP A 234 -3.04 -7.39 5.15
C ASP A 234 -2.08 -8.56 5.44
N CYS A 235 -0.82 -8.46 4.98
CA CYS A 235 0.18 -9.52 5.07
C CYS A 235 -0.26 -10.85 4.42
N LEU A 236 -1.22 -10.82 3.51
CA LEU A 236 -1.66 -12.01 2.80
C LEU A 236 -1.26 -11.94 1.34
N THR A 237 -1.23 -13.11 0.74
CA THR A 237 -1.09 -13.27 -0.69
C THR A 237 -2.33 -12.74 -1.42
N PHE A 238 -2.13 -12.17 -2.61
CA PHE A 238 -3.19 -11.87 -3.58
C PHE A 238 -4.25 -13.00 -3.67
N GLY A 239 -5.53 -12.63 -3.66
CA GLY A 239 -6.65 -13.57 -3.78
C GLY A 239 -7.30 -13.98 -2.46
N MET A 240 -6.69 -13.68 -1.32
CA MET A 240 -7.20 -13.99 0.01
C MET A 240 -8.09 -12.86 0.56
N SER A 241 -9.00 -13.19 1.49
CA SER A 241 -9.93 -12.23 2.09
C SER A 241 -9.52 -11.75 3.50
N GLY A 242 -8.34 -11.15 3.66
CA GLY A 242 -7.88 -10.50 4.92
C GLY A 242 -7.70 -11.38 6.17
N GLY A 243 -8.36 -12.55 6.25
CA GLY A 243 -8.40 -13.42 7.42
C GLY A 243 -8.90 -12.71 8.68
N GLU A 244 -8.76 -13.38 9.83
CA GLU A 244 -9.04 -12.75 11.13
C GLU A 244 -7.97 -11.73 11.53
N GLY A 245 -6.74 -11.88 11.00
CA GLY A 245 -5.60 -11.03 11.34
C GLY A 245 -5.86 -9.54 11.04
N ALA A 246 -6.54 -9.21 9.94
CA ALA A 246 -6.87 -7.83 9.62
C ALA A 246 -7.80 -7.18 10.66
N GLN A 247 -8.61 -7.95 11.40
CA GLN A 247 -9.55 -7.48 12.42
C GLN A 247 -9.03 -7.68 13.87
N ASP A 248 -7.99 -8.48 14.08
CA ASP A 248 -7.36 -8.68 15.38
C ASP A 248 -6.44 -7.50 15.72
N VAL A 249 -6.74 -6.77 16.81
CA VAL A 249 -5.98 -5.61 17.29
C VAL A 249 -4.60 -5.98 17.86
N ASN A 250 -4.33 -7.26 18.12
CA ASN A 250 -3.06 -7.71 18.71
C ASN A 250 -2.00 -8.07 17.66
N VAL A 251 -2.27 -7.82 16.38
CA VAL A 251 -1.36 -8.13 15.28
C VAL A 251 -1.24 -6.93 14.35
N HIS A 252 -0.08 -6.74 13.73
CA HIS A 252 0.17 -5.57 12.90
C HIS A 252 -0.41 -5.67 11.48
N CYS A 253 -0.85 -6.85 11.05
CA CYS A 253 -1.33 -7.07 9.68
C CYS A 253 -2.72 -6.48 9.45
N GLY A 254 -2.87 -5.77 8.33
CA GLY A 254 -4.10 -5.13 7.88
C GLY A 254 -4.49 -3.93 8.74
N LYS A 255 -3.51 -3.09 9.09
CA LYS A 255 -3.66 -2.01 10.06
C LYS A 255 -3.19 -0.66 9.51
N LEU A 256 -3.69 0.41 10.12
CA LEU A 256 -2.94 1.64 10.29
C LEU A 256 -2.27 1.61 11.67
N LEU A 257 -0.94 1.67 11.69
CA LEU A 257 -0.15 1.77 12.91
C LEU A 257 0.14 3.25 13.20
N LEU A 258 0.09 3.61 14.47
CA LEU A 258 0.60 4.88 14.99
C LEU A 258 1.96 4.62 15.63
N ILE A 259 3.02 5.12 15.01
CA ILE A 259 4.42 4.85 15.39
C ILE A 259 5.04 6.15 15.90
N ASP A 260 5.70 6.10 17.06
CA ASP A 260 6.45 7.22 17.62
C ASP A 260 7.95 7.05 17.35
N PRO A 261 8.57 7.88 16.49
CA PRO A 261 10.01 7.81 16.22
C PRO A 261 10.91 8.04 17.43
N SER A 262 10.37 8.63 18.51
CA SER A 262 11.08 8.86 19.77
C SER A 262 11.00 7.68 20.76
N ALA A 263 10.10 6.72 20.50
CA ALA A 263 9.90 5.51 21.29
C ALA A 263 10.15 4.26 20.44
N PRO A 264 11.41 3.81 20.29
CA PRO A 264 11.76 2.69 19.43
C PRO A 264 10.97 1.41 19.73
N ASP A 265 10.70 0.63 18.69
CA ASP A 265 9.95 -0.64 18.73
C ASP A 265 8.50 -0.56 19.25
N SER A 266 7.96 0.65 19.46
CA SER A 266 6.59 0.84 19.94
C SER A 266 5.65 1.29 18.83
N TYR A 267 4.41 0.83 18.92
CA TYR A 267 3.31 1.25 18.07
C TYR A 267 2.00 1.06 18.80
N ASP A 268 1.01 1.82 18.39
CA ASP A 268 -0.40 1.59 18.67
C ASP A 268 -1.13 1.24 17.38
N VAL A 269 -2.27 0.56 17.50
CA VAL A 269 -3.16 0.29 16.36
C VAL A 269 -4.17 1.43 16.28
N ALA A 270 -4.03 2.30 15.28
CA ALA A 270 -4.96 3.39 15.03
C ALA A 270 -6.21 2.91 14.28
N ALA A 271 -6.03 1.99 13.34
CA ALA A 271 -7.14 1.38 12.62
C ALA A 271 -6.90 -0.08 12.25
N VAL A 272 -7.99 -0.82 12.12
CA VAL A 272 -8.06 -2.20 11.64
C VAL A 272 -8.83 -2.28 10.32
N GLY A 273 -8.72 -3.43 9.66
CA GLY A 273 -9.46 -3.69 8.44
C GLY A 273 -8.97 -2.91 7.23
N ILE A 274 -7.65 -2.78 7.10
CA ILE A 274 -6.99 -2.20 5.92
C ILE A 274 -6.42 -3.34 5.07
N ARG A 275 -6.61 -3.29 3.75
CA ARG A 275 -6.12 -4.32 2.83
C ARG A 275 -4.72 -4.03 2.30
N ASN A 276 -4.57 -2.93 1.59
CA ASN A 276 -3.37 -2.58 0.83
C ASN A 276 -3.30 -1.06 0.54
N SER A 277 -3.41 -0.23 1.58
CA SER A 277 -3.27 1.21 1.36
C SER A 277 -1.83 1.61 1.07
N GLN A 278 -1.60 2.27 -0.07
CA GLN A 278 -0.28 2.67 -0.56
C GLN A 278 -0.03 4.18 -0.54
N GLN A 279 -1.09 4.99 -0.45
CA GLN A 279 -1.02 6.44 -0.37
C GLN A 279 -1.98 6.97 0.67
N MET A 280 -1.52 7.95 1.45
CA MET A 280 -2.28 8.62 2.51
C MET A 280 -1.83 10.08 2.58
N THR A 281 -2.78 10.98 2.84
CA THR A 281 -2.53 12.42 2.96
C THR A 281 -3.53 13.05 3.93
N ILE A 282 -3.26 14.27 4.37
CA ILE A 282 -4.23 15.12 5.09
C ILE A 282 -4.79 16.13 4.09
N VAL A 283 -6.11 16.25 4.04
CA VAL A 283 -6.84 17.31 3.32
C VAL A 283 -7.65 18.12 4.32
N GLU A 284 -8.02 19.35 3.95
CA GLU A 284 -8.92 20.19 4.75
C GLU A 284 -8.48 20.35 6.23
N GLU A 285 -7.17 20.47 6.46
CA GLU A 285 -6.47 20.67 7.75
C GLU A 285 -6.40 19.44 8.68
N ASP A 286 -7.41 18.59 8.74
CA ASP A 286 -7.44 17.46 9.69
C ASP A 286 -8.06 16.17 9.15
N LEU A 287 -8.49 16.13 7.89
CA LEU A 287 -9.11 14.94 7.32
C LEU A 287 -8.04 14.04 6.69
N VAL A 288 -7.79 12.89 7.29
CA VAL A 288 -6.90 11.87 6.71
C VAL A 288 -7.65 11.15 5.61
N VAL A 289 -7.12 11.22 4.39
CA VAL A 289 -7.64 10.50 3.22
C VAL A 289 -6.60 9.50 2.75
N PHE A 290 -7.03 8.28 2.54
CA PHE A 290 -6.19 7.22 1.99
C PHE A 290 -6.98 6.34 1.04
N MET A 291 -6.27 5.79 0.07
CA MET A 291 -6.85 4.83 -0.87
C MET A 291 -6.52 3.43 -0.40
N ASP A 292 -7.50 2.55 -0.36
CA ASP A 292 -7.29 1.14 -0.04
C ASP A 292 -7.56 0.28 -1.26
N ILE A 293 -6.52 -0.45 -1.67
CA ILE A 293 -6.59 -1.22 -2.90
C ILE A 293 -7.35 -2.50 -2.63
N GLY A 294 -8.44 -2.66 -3.36
CA GLY A 294 -9.34 -3.81 -3.36
C GLY A 294 -8.76 -5.08 -3.93
N GLY A 295 -9.48 -6.18 -3.72
CA GLY A 295 -9.23 -7.45 -4.36
C GLY A 295 -9.81 -7.47 -5.76
N VAL A 296 -11.11 -7.75 -5.83
CA VAL A 296 -11.80 -8.06 -7.09
C VAL A 296 -13.10 -7.30 -7.21
N THR A 297 -13.68 -6.88 -6.09
CA THR A 297 -15.04 -6.38 -6.02
C THR A 297 -15.06 -4.87 -5.94
N ALA A 298 -14.23 -4.26 -5.10
CA ALA A 298 -14.28 -2.83 -4.85
C ALA A 298 -12.92 -2.26 -4.42
N GLU A 299 -12.60 -1.08 -4.96
CA GLU A 299 -11.53 -0.21 -4.47
C GLU A 299 -12.15 0.91 -3.64
N GLU A 300 -11.42 1.43 -2.65
CA GLU A 300 -11.97 2.39 -1.68
C GLU A 300 -11.13 3.66 -1.58
N VAL A 301 -11.81 4.78 -1.40
CA VAL A 301 -11.23 5.99 -0.82
C VAL A 301 -11.86 6.13 0.55
N ASN A 302 -11.01 6.12 1.57
CA ASN A 302 -11.39 6.24 2.96
C ASN A 302 -11.03 7.63 3.46
N ALA A 303 -11.87 8.20 4.31
CA ALA A 303 -11.67 9.51 4.91
C ALA A 303 -12.09 9.46 6.38
N ILE A 304 -11.25 10.00 7.26
CA ILE A 304 -11.48 10.00 8.70
C ILE A 304 -10.78 11.20 9.35
N PRO A 305 -11.39 11.86 10.35
CA PRO A 305 -10.70 12.87 11.14
C PRO A 305 -9.41 12.33 11.74
N LEU A 306 -8.34 13.13 11.72
CA LEU A 306 -7.06 12.76 12.30
C LEU A 306 -7.21 12.46 13.79
N GLU A 307 -8.01 13.24 14.53
CA GLU A 307 -8.21 13.05 15.97
C GLU A 307 -8.73 11.65 16.34
N ASP A 308 -9.60 11.08 15.51
CA ASP A 308 -10.13 9.73 15.69
C ASP A 308 -9.01 8.68 15.56
N LEU A 309 -8.11 8.84 14.59
CA LEU A 309 -6.92 7.97 14.45
C LEU A 309 -5.88 8.16 15.57
N LEU A 310 -5.90 9.29 16.27
CA LEU A 310 -5.00 9.55 17.41
C LEU A 310 -5.54 8.97 18.72
N ASP A 311 -6.85 8.72 18.83
CA ASP A 311 -7.44 8.00 19.96
C ASP A 311 -7.36 6.48 19.73
N THR A 312 -6.23 5.89 20.11
CA THR A 312 -6.00 4.45 19.95
C THR A 312 -6.66 3.59 21.04
N SER A 313 -7.52 4.17 21.89
CA SER A 313 -8.25 3.40 22.91
C SER A 313 -9.30 2.46 22.33
N VAL A 314 -9.86 2.84 21.17
CA VAL A 314 -10.72 2.01 20.34
C VAL A 314 -10.29 2.20 18.88
N PRO A 315 -9.58 1.24 18.28
CA PRO A 315 -9.13 1.38 16.90
C PRO A 315 -10.29 1.50 15.93
N GLU A 316 -10.13 2.39 14.95
CA GLU A 316 -11.09 2.60 13.88
C GLU A 316 -11.15 1.38 12.96
N ASN A 317 -12.27 1.11 12.29
CA ASN A 317 -12.43 -0.15 11.55
C ASN A 317 -12.96 0.07 10.13
N PHE A 318 -12.12 -0.25 9.15
CA PHE A 318 -12.41 -0.18 7.71
C PHE A 318 -12.74 -1.56 7.11
N GLY A 319 -13.10 -2.52 7.95
CA GLY A 319 -13.92 -3.68 7.56
C GLY A 319 -13.21 -4.81 6.82
N TRP A 320 -12.04 -4.60 6.20
CA TRP A 320 -11.32 -5.68 5.52
C TRP A 320 -10.99 -6.84 6.48
N GLY A 321 -11.18 -8.07 6.01
CA GLY A 321 -10.99 -9.28 6.81
C GLY A 321 -12.24 -9.76 7.55
N ILE A 322 -12.06 -10.83 8.32
CA ILE A 322 -13.13 -11.61 8.94
C ILE A 322 -13.22 -11.25 10.43
N ARG A 323 -14.36 -10.70 10.85
CA ARG A 323 -14.61 -10.40 12.26
C ARG A 323 -14.94 -11.68 13.04
N ALA A 324 -14.63 -11.69 14.34
CA ALA A 324 -14.99 -12.78 15.22
C ALA A 324 -16.50 -13.10 15.15
N GLY A 325 -16.82 -14.37 14.87
CA GLY A 325 -18.21 -14.84 14.74
C GLY A 325 -18.79 -14.77 13.32
N GLU A 326 -18.04 -14.23 12.36
CA GLU A 326 -18.42 -14.20 10.96
C GLU A 326 -17.69 -15.25 10.13
N ASN A 327 -18.21 -15.52 8.93
CA ASN A 327 -17.63 -16.45 7.96
C ASN A 327 -17.36 -15.80 6.60
N PHE A 328 -17.39 -14.47 6.55
CA PHE A 328 -17.15 -13.64 5.37
C PHE A 328 -16.22 -12.48 5.77
N ALA A 329 -15.48 -11.97 4.80
CA ALA A 329 -14.78 -10.71 4.93
C ALA A 329 -15.56 -9.60 4.23
N ARG A 330 -15.14 -8.34 4.43
CA ARG A 330 -15.70 -7.21 3.67
C ARG A 330 -14.67 -6.67 2.69
N GLU A 331 -15.15 -6.27 1.52
CA GLU A 331 -14.43 -5.45 0.56
C GLU A 331 -15.37 -4.28 0.26
N GLY A 332 -15.16 -3.18 0.98
CA GLY A 332 -16.06 -2.04 1.03
C GLY A 332 -17.44 -2.42 1.54
N THR A 333 -18.45 -2.08 0.77
CA THR A 333 -19.85 -2.41 1.05
C THR A 333 -20.23 -3.83 0.62
N PHE A 334 -19.29 -4.74 0.36
CA PHE A 334 -19.58 -6.10 -0.09
C PHE A 334 -19.08 -7.15 0.90
N LYS A 335 -19.85 -8.24 1.02
CA LYS A 335 -19.39 -9.46 1.66
C LYS A 335 -18.64 -10.30 0.64
N VAL A 336 -17.47 -10.80 0.99
CA VAL A 336 -16.65 -11.67 0.16
C VAL A 336 -16.29 -12.96 0.90
N GLU A 337 -16.11 -14.05 0.17
CA GLU A 337 -15.69 -15.35 0.73
C GLU A 337 -14.21 -15.32 1.15
N PRO A 338 -13.70 -16.30 1.93
CA PRO A 338 -12.29 -16.47 2.31
C PRO A 338 -11.25 -16.27 1.18
N GLY A 339 -11.65 -16.58 -0.04
CA GLY A 339 -10.81 -16.53 -1.23
C GLY A 339 -9.80 -17.68 -1.35
N GLU A 340 -9.21 -17.77 -2.53
CA GLU A 340 -8.14 -18.68 -2.92
C GLU A 340 -6.90 -17.88 -3.36
N PRO A 341 -5.71 -18.18 -2.81
CA PRO A 341 -4.52 -17.41 -3.13
C PRO A 341 -4.07 -17.65 -4.57
N PHE A 342 -3.58 -16.59 -5.21
CA PHE A 342 -3.17 -16.55 -6.61
C PHE A 342 -4.27 -16.84 -7.63
N PHE A 343 -5.52 -17.00 -7.18
CA PHE A 343 -6.64 -17.21 -8.09
C PHE A 343 -7.16 -15.86 -8.59
N PRO A 344 -7.15 -15.61 -9.92
CA PRO A 344 -7.76 -14.41 -10.47
C PRO A 344 -9.24 -14.36 -10.10
N ARG A 345 -9.77 -13.19 -9.76
CA ARG A 345 -11.17 -12.99 -9.33
C ARG A 345 -11.52 -13.58 -7.96
N SER A 346 -10.50 -13.83 -7.13
CA SER A 346 -10.66 -14.11 -5.70
C SER A 346 -10.29 -12.89 -4.82
N PRO A 347 -10.94 -12.68 -3.67
CA PRO A 347 -12.10 -13.44 -3.16
C PRO A 347 -13.37 -13.16 -3.96
N PRO A 348 -14.26 -14.15 -4.13
CA PRO A 348 -15.52 -13.95 -4.82
C PRO A 348 -16.50 -13.16 -3.94
N CYS A 349 -17.27 -12.26 -4.57
CA CYS A 349 -18.36 -11.55 -3.90
C CYS A 349 -19.52 -12.49 -3.59
N ILE A 350 -20.04 -12.41 -2.36
CA ILE A 350 -21.24 -13.11 -1.90
C ILE A 350 -22.48 -12.25 -2.16
N SER A 351 -22.44 -11.02 -1.66
CA SER A 351 -23.57 -10.08 -1.70
C SER A 351 -23.13 -8.66 -1.39
N SER A 352 -23.85 -7.68 -1.89
CA SER A 352 -23.80 -6.32 -1.36
C SER A 352 -24.37 -6.26 0.06
N GLN A 353 -23.85 -5.35 0.88
CA GLN A 353 -24.37 -5.05 2.20
C GLN A 353 -25.36 -3.89 2.08
N SER A 354 -26.52 -4.04 2.72
CA SER A 354 -27.50 -2.96 2.79
C SER A 354 -27.00 -1.83 3.70
N PRO A 355 -27.51 -0.59 3.55
CA PRO A 355 -27.21 0.48 4.49
C PRO A 355 -27.48 0.11 5.96
N GLN A 356 -28.45 -0.78 6.21
CA GLN A 356 -28.74 -1.34 7.52
C GLN A 356 -27.65 -2.30 8.01
N ASP A 357 -27.11 -3.15 7.12
CA ASP A 357 -25.97 -4.02 7.43
C ASP A 357 -24.66 -3.24 7.71
N LEU A 358 -24.62 -1.98 7.27
CA LEU A 358 -23.49 -1.06 7.40
C LEU A 358 -23.79 0.10 8.37
N GLY A 359 -24.92 0.10 9.07
CA GLY A 359 -25.33 1.21 9.95
C GLY A 359 -24.56 1.26 11.28
N ASP A 360 -25.03 2.10 12.20
CA ASP A 360 -24.47 2.35 13.55
C ASP A 360 -24.22 1.10 14.41
N GLU A 361 -24.73 -0.08 14.00
CA GLU A 361 -24.53 -1.36 14.69
C GLU A 361 -23.31 -2.16 14.20
N SER A 362 -22.61 -1.71 13.15
CA SER A 362 -21.56 -2.50 12.50
C SER A 362 -20.13 -2.24 12.97
N ASP A 363 -19.91 -1.20 13.80
CA ASP A 363 -18.59 -0.65 14.18
C ASP A 363 -17.67 -0.38 12.98
N PHE A 364 -18.21 -0.31 11.75
CA PHE A 364 -17.45 -0.21 10.51
C PHE A 364 -17.64 1.17 9.87
N ILE A 365 -16.53 1.79 9.49
CA ILE A 365 -16.51 3.02 8.73
C ILE A 365 -16.73 2.72 7.27
N LYS A 366 -17.76 3.31 6.69
CA LYS A 366 -18.02 3.19 5.25
C LYS A 366 -16.97 3.97 4.46
N PRO A 367 -16.55 3.44 3.29
CA PRO A 367 -15.72 4.20 2.38
C PRO A 367 -16.38 5.53 2.02
N TRP A 368 -15.57 6.59 1.96
CA TRP A 368 -16.02 7.90 1.49
C TRP A 368 -16.41 7.84 0.02
N LEU A 369 -15.62 7.13 -0.78
CA LEU A 369 -15.93 6.75 -2.16
C LEU A 369 -15.56 5.28 -2.38
N GLN A 370 -16.29 4.62 -3.30
CA GLN A 370 -16.04 3.23 -3.64
C GLN A 370 -16.19 3.01 -5.15
N TYR A 371 -15.22 2.32 -5.75
CA TYR A 371 -15.21 1.99 -7.17
C TYR A 371 -15.43 0.49 -7.35
N ASN A 372 -16.65 0.13 -7.77
CA ASN A 372 -17.03 -1.26 -7.96
C ASN A 372 -16.49 -1.80 -9.28
N ARG A 373 -15.92 -2.99 -9.27
CA ARG A 373 -15.33 -3.62 -10.46
C ARG A 373 -16.33 -4.39 -11.33
N GLU A 374 -17.60 -4.42 -10.95
CA GLU A 374 -18.61 -5.32 -11.53
C GLU A 374 -19.33 -4.78 -12.77
N ASN A 375 -19.31 -3.47 -13.02
CA ASN A 375 -19.88 -2.92 -14.26
C ASN A 375 -18.79 -2.72 -15.31
N LEU A 376 -18.57 -3.73 -16.14
CA LEU A 376 -17.59 -3.72 -17.24
C LEU A 376 -17.95 -2.72 -18.36
N GLU A 377 -19.15 -2.13 -18.33
CA GLU A 377 -19.60 -1.15 -19.33
C GLU A 377 -19.10 0.27 -19.04
N VAL A 378 -18.74 0.56 -17.78
CA VAL A 378 -18.07 1.81 -17.44
C VAL A 378 -16.58 1.57 -17.58
N SER A 379 -15.92 2.36 -18.43
CA SER A 379 -14.46 2.42 -18.43
C SER A 379 -14.05 2.80 -17.02
N GLN A 380 -13.59 1.81 -16.24
CA GLN A 380 -13.06 2.09 -14.92
C GLN A 380 -11.83 2.97 -15.16
N PHE A 381 -11.98 4.27 -14.90
CA PHE A 381 -10.89 5.06 -14.38
C PHE A 381 -10.61 4.51 -12.98
N GLY A 382 -10.08 3.28 -12.94
CA GLY A 382 -9.57 2.71 -11.72
C GLY A 382 -8.49 3.65 -11.23
N ILE A 383 -8.46 3.85 -9.93
CA ILE A 383 -7.23 4.25 -9.25
C ILE A 383 -6.29 3.05 -9.46
N VAL A 384 -5.58 3.03 -10.59
CA VAL A 384 -4.72 1.90 -10.96
C VAL A 384 -3.38 2.10 -10.27
N SER A 385 -3.28 1.68 -9.01
CA SER A 385 -1.99 1.27 -8.43
C SER A 385 -1.86 -0.25 -8.51
N PHE A 386 -1.99 -0.79 -9.72
CA PHE A 386 -1.26 -2.02 -10.02
C PHE A 386 0.20 -1.62 -10.16
N VAL A 387 0.93 -1.60 -9.04
CA VAL A 387 2.38 -1.77 -9.09
C VAL A 387 2.59 -3.24 -9.45
N VAL A 388 2.86 -3.51 -10.72
CA VAL A 388 3.20 -4.85 -11.23
C VAL A 388 4.70 -5.06 -11.23
#